data_AF-M0DM67-F1
#
_entry.id   AF-M0DM67-F1
#
_cell.length_a   1.000
_cell.length_b   1.000
_cell.length_c   1.000
_cell.angle_alpha   90.00
_cell.angle_beta   90.00
_cell.angle_gamma   90.00
#
_symmetry.space_group_name_H-M   'P 1'
#
loop_
_entity.id
_entity.type
_entity.pdbx_description
1 polymer ?
#
loop_
_entity_poly.entity_id
_entity_poly.type
_entity_poly.pdbx_seq_one_letter_code
_entity_poly.pdbx_strand_id
1 'polypeptide(L)'
;MTIDLLKEVPQITGEIGLSAADLPAPSTLCKAFDRISMSVCRVLLRQSAQLYDLSEHAAIDATFYDRSPANRHYCQRISYRVQKLKVTKLVDTASQAVLD
;
A
#
# COMPACT_ATOMS: atom_id res chain seq x y z
N MET A 1 -8.92 11.31 -2.53
CA MET A 1 -7.47 11.23 -2.79
C MET A 1 -7.32 10.21 -3.92
N THR A 2 -7.51 10.65 -5.16
CA THR A 2 -7.70 9.76 -6.33
C THR A 2 -6.81 10.20 -7.51
N ILE A 3 -6.13 11.34 -7.38
CA ILE A 3 -5.43 12.00 -8.48
C ILE A 3 -4.03 11.40 -8.71
N ASP A 4 -3.34 10.88 -7.68
CA ASP A 4 -2.06 10.19 -7.87
C ASP A 4 -2.21 8.76 -8.38
N LEU A 5 -3.25 8.03 -7.93
CA LEU A 5 -3.46 6.65 -8.39
C LEU A 5 -3.65 6.58 -9.91
N LEU A 6 -4.38 7.55 -10.49
CA LEU A 6 -4.68 7.57 -11.93
C LEU A 6 -3.45 7.82 -12.81
N LYS A 7 -2.39 8.46 -12.30
CA LYS A 7 -1.13 8.65 -13.02
C LYS A 7 -0.29 7.38 -13.05
N GLU A 8 -0.30 6.64 -11.95
CA GLU A 8 0.45 5.39 -11.79
C GLU A 8 -0.25 4.19 -12.44
N VAL A 9 -1.59 4.22 -12.51
CA VAL A 9 -2.40 3.12 -13.03
C VAL A 9 -1.92 2.62 -14.40
N PRO A 10 -1.69 3.46 -15.43
CA PRO A 10 -1.21 2.99 -16.72
C PRO A 10 0.13 2.24 -16.66
N GLN A 11 1.08 2.74 -15.87
CA GLN A 11 2.38 2.11 -15.71
C GLN A 11 2.24 0.76 -14.98
N ILE A 12 1.54 0.76 -13.84
CA ILE A 12 1.30 -0.46 -13.05
C ILE A 12 0.57 -1.51 -13.89
N THR A 13 -0.47 -1.11 -14.64
CA THR A 13 -1.19 -2.04 -15.53
C THR A 13 -0.28 -2.65 -16.59
N GLY A 14 0.63 -1.86 -17.16
CA GLY A 14 1.62 -2.36 -18.12
C GLY A 14 2.54 -3.42 -17.52
N GLU A 15 3.07 -3.17 -16.32
CA GLU A 15 3.97 -4.11 -15.63
C GLU A 15 3.30 -5.45 -15.27
N ILE A 16 2.01 -5.43 -14.92
CA ILE A 16 1.24 -6.65 -14.59
C ILE A 16 0.50 -7.25 -15.79
N GLY A 17 0.73 -6.73 -16.99
CA GLY A 17 0.15 -7.26 -18.24
C GLY A 17 -1.37 -7.05 -18.37
N LEU A 18 -1.92 -6.02 -17.73
CA LEU A 18 -3.33 -5.65 -17.82
C LEU A 18 -3.51 -4.41 -18.69
N SER A 19 -4.65 -4.31 -19.38
CA SER A 19 -5.10 -3.06 -19.98
C SER A 19 -6.01 -2.29 -19.03
N ALA A 20 -6.22 -0.99 -19.29
CA ALA A 20 -7.17 -0.19 -18.52
C ALA A 20 -8.60 -0.74 -18.57
N ALA A 21 -8.98 -1.48 -19.64
CA ALA A 21 -10.28 -2.10 -19.77
C ALA A 21 -10.45 -3.35 -18.89
N ASP A 22 -9.34 -3.99 -18.50
CA ASP A 22 -9.34 -5.17 -17.63
C ASP A 22 -9.44 -4.79 -16.14
N LEU A 23 -9.27 -3.50 -15.82
CA LEU A 23 -9.31 -3.03 -14.45
C LEU A 23 -10.73 -3.09 -13.88
N PRO A 24 -10.90 -3.65 -12.67
CA PRO A 24 -12.19 -3.62 -12.00
C PRO A 24 -12.56 -2.18 -11.63
N ALA A 25 -13.86 -1.92 -11.50
CA ALA A 25 -14.35 -0.63 -11.03
C ALA A 25 -13.67 -0.22 -9.70
N PRO A 26 -13.37 1.07 -9.47
CA PRO A 26 -12.65 1.51 -8.27
C PRO A 26 -13.27 1.03 -6.95
N SER A 27 -14.60 0.94 -6.88
CA SER A 27 -15.33 0.44 -5.71
C SER A 27 -15.06 -1.05 -5.43
N THR A 28 -14.79 -1.85 -6.47
CA THR A 28 -14.41 -3.26 -6.33
C THR A 28 -13.04 -3.39 -5.67
N LEU A 29 -12.07 -2.55 -6.07
CA LEU A 29 -10.75 -2.50 -5.43
C LEU A 29 -10.85 -2.08 -3.97
N CYS A 30 -11.61 -1.03 -3.65
CA CYS A 30 -11.82 -0.60 -2.26
C CYS A 30 -12.37 -1.76 -1.41
N LYS A 31 -13.41 -2.46 -1.89
CA LYS A 31 -13.98 -3.61 -1.18
C LYS A 31 -13.00 -4.79 -1.06
N ALA A 32 -12.11 -4.97 -2.03
CA ALA A 32 -11.06 -5.97 -1.95
C ALA A 32 -10.02 -5.61 -0.88
N PHE A 33 -9.60 -4.35 -0.81
CA PHE A 33 -8.72 -3.84 0.24
C PHE A 33 -9.36 -3.89 1.63
N ASP A 34 -10.68 -3.72 1.74
CA ASP A 34 -11.37 -3.89 3.03
C ASP A 34 -11.38 -5.35 3.51
N ARG A 35 -11.24 -6.32 2.58
CA ARG A 35 -11.22 -7.76 2.89
C ARG A 35 -9.82 -8.34 3.01
N ILE A 36 -8.79 -7.66 2.49
CA ILE A 36 -7.43 -8.20 2.53
C ILE A 36 -6.96 -8.28 3.98
N SER A 37 -6.51 -9.46 4.37
CA SER A 37 -5.98 -9.68 5.71
C SER A 37 -4.48 -9.39 5.75
N MET A 38 -3.98 -9.01 6.93
CA MET A 38 -2.55 -8.81 7.13
C MET A 38 -1.72 -10.07 6.84
N SER A 39 -2.29 -11.27 6.98
CA SER A 39 -1.59 -12.50 6.64
C SER A 39 -1.28 -12.60 5.14
N VAL A 40 -2.22 -12.20 4.28
CA VAL A 40 -1.99 -12.14 2.83
C VAL A 40 -0.90 -11.12 2.52
N CYS A 41 -0.96 -9.92 3.13
CA CYS A 41 0.08 -8.90 2.96
C CYS A 41 1.47 -9.43 3.36
N ARG A 42 1.58 -10.15 4.48
CA ARG A 42 2.87 -10.74 4.90
C ARG A 42 3.38 -11.83 3.95
N VAL A 43 2.48 -12.62 3.35
CA VAL A 43 2.88 -13.60 2.33
C VAL A 43 3.43 -12.91 1.09
N LEU A 44 2.72 -11.90 0.57
CA LEU A 44 3.18 -11.12 -0.59
C LEU A 44 4.51 -10.43 -0.31
N LEU A 45 4.67 -9.85 0.88
CA LEU A 45 5.92 -9.20 1.29
C LEU A 45 7.10 -10.19 1.28
N ARG A 46 6.93 -11.37 1.88
CA ARG A 46 7.97 -12.41 1.89
C ARG A 46 8.32 -12.89 0.49
N GLN A 47 7.31 -13.09 -0.37
CA GLN A 47 7.55 -13.47 -1.76
C GLN A 47 8.30 -12.38 -2.52
N SER A 48 7.97 -11.10 -2.28
CA SER A 48 8.70 -9.98 -2.90
C SER A 48 10.15 -9.89 -2.42
N ALA A 49 10.42 -10.12 -1.14
CA ALA A 49 11.77 -10.12 -0.60
C ALA A 49 12.63 -11.27 -1.17
N GLN A 50 12.02 -12.40 -1.51
CA GLN A 50 12.70 -13.54 -2.15
C GLN A 50 13.14 -13.27 -3.59
N LEU A 51 12.69 -12.18 -4.22
CA LEU A 51 13.14 -11.78 -5.56
C LEU A 51 14.52 -11.10 -5.55
N TYR A 52 15.10 -10.85 -4.37
CA TYR A 52 16.36 -10.14 -4.21
C TYR A 52 17.36 -10.97 -3.40
N ASP A 53 18.64 -10.84 -3.73
CA ASP A 53 19.72 -11.34 -2.88
C ASP A 53 19.89 -10.41 -1.68
N LEU A 54 19.46 -10.87 -0.51
CA LEU A 54 19.50 -10.09 0.72
C LEU A 54 20.93 -9.95 1.23
N SER A 55 21.25 -8.76 1.73
CA SER A 55 22.54 -8.49 2.36
C SER A 55 22.54 -8.90 3.84
N GLU A 56 23.72 -8.87 4.45
CA GLU A 56 23.88 -9.10 5.89
C GLU A 56 23.26 -7.97 6.75
N HIS A 57 23.06 -6.78 6.15
CA HIS A 57 22.70 -5.58 6.90
C HIS A 57 21.27 -5.12 6.57
N ALA A 58 20.47 -4.94 7.61
CA ALA A 58 19.13 -4.38 7.50
C ALA A 58 18.97 -3.12 8.36
N ALA A 59 18.14 -2.19 7.92
CA ALA A 59 17.78 -0.98 8.63
C ALA A 59 16.33 -1.07 9.13
N ILE A 60 16.08 -0.49 10.30
CA ILE A 60 14.74 -0.31 10.85
C ILE A 60 14.41 1.17 10.77
N ASP A 61 13.29 1.49 10.13
CA ASP A 61 12.78 2.84 10.04
C ASP A 61 11.31 2.88 10.46
N ALA A 62 10.89 3.98 11.09
CA ALA A 62 9.51 4.18 11.51
C ALA A 62 8.94 5.40 10.79
N THR A 63 7.95 5.16 9.95
CA THR A 63 7.23 6.21 9.23
C THR A 63 5.78 6.28 9.69
N PHE A 64 5.12 7.39 9.44
CA PHE A 64 3.70 7.52 9.66
C PHE A 64 3.05 8.17 8.45
N TYR A 65 1.84 7.74 8.16
CA TYR A 65 1.01 8.36 7.13
C TYR A 65 -0.07 9.17 7.82
N ASP A 66 0.08 10.50 7.80
CA ASP A 66 -0.99 11.40 8.20
C ASP A 66 -1.96 11.55 7.03
N ARG A 67 -3.13 10.93 7.14
CA ARG A 67 -4.22 11.24 6.21
C ARG A 67 -4.72 12.62 6.59
N SER A 68 -4.52 13.60 5.71
CA SER A 68 -5.16 14.91 5.86
C SER A 68 -6.65 14.68 6.12
N PRO A 69 -7.17 15.05 7.30
CA PRO A 69 -8.51 14.71 7.66
C PRO A 69 -9.46 15.39 6.69
N ALA A 70 -10.42 14.63 6.15
CA ALA A 70 -11.58 15.25 5.53
C ALA A 70 -12.19 16.26 6.52
N ASN A 71 -12.84 17.31 6.02
CA ASN A 71 -13.39 18.38 6.85
C ASN A 71 -14.05 17.83 8.14
N ARG A 72 -13.72 18.39 9.31
CA ARG A 72 -14.19 17.91 10.62
C ARG A 72 -15.71 17.73 10.66
N HIS A 73 -16.47 18.67 10.10
CA HIS A 73 -17.92 18.61 10.01
C HIS A 73 -18.40 17.42 9.18
N TYR A 74 -17.75 17.16 8.04
CA TYR A 74 -18.04 15.99 7.22
C TYR A 74 -17.75 14.68 7.98
N CYS A 75 -16.57 14.57 8.62
CA CYS A 75 -16.20 13.39 9.40
C CYS A 75 -17.21 13.09 10.52
N GLN A 76 -17.67 14.11 11.24
CA GLN A 76 -18.67 13.96 12.30
C GLN A 76 -20.02 13.48 11.75
N ARG A 77 -20.50 14.05 10.63
CA ARG A 77 -21.82 13.75 10.07
C ARG A 77 -21.97 12.30 9.61
N ILE A 78 -20.91 11.71 9.07
CA ILE A 78 -20.91 10.31 8.59
C ILE A 78 -20.22 9.33 9.55
N SER A 79 -19.90 9.76 10.77
CA SER A 79 -19.14 8.96 11.75
C SER A 79 -17.82 8.39 11.20
N TYR A 80 -17.16 9.13 10.30
CA TYR A 80 -15.89 8.73 9.71
C TYR A 80 -14.74 9.08 10.63
N ARG A 81 -14.01 8.06 11.10
CA ARG A 81 -12.78 8.22 11.88
C ARG A 81 -11.57 8.05 10.97
N VAL A 82 -10.76 9.10 10.90
CA VAL A 82 -9.45 9.05 10.23
C VAL A 82 -8.47 8.40 11.19
N GLN A 83 -7.99 7.21 10.83
CA GLN A 83 -6.92 6.53 11.56
C GLN A 83 -5.57 7.01 11.05
N LYS A 84 -4.69 7.43 11.96
CA LYS A 84 -3.27 7.64 11.66
C LYS A 84 -2.58 6.28 11.66
N LEU A 85 -1.89 5.97 10.58
CA LEU A 85 -1.13 4.74 10.47
C LEU A 85 0.34 5.04 10.80
N LYS A 86 0.87 4.42 11.85
CA LYS A 86 2.31 4.38 12.13
C LYS A 86 2.81 3.00 11.75
N VAL A 87 3.85 2.95 10.93
CA VAL A 87 4.44 1.71 10.42
C VAL A 87 5.92 1.72 10.74
N THR A 88 6.40 0.62 11.31
CA THR A 88 7.84 0.35 11.39
C THR A 88 8.15 -0.65 10.29
N LYS A 89 9.14 -0.35 9.45
CA LYS A 89 9.59 -1.21 8.36
C LYS A 89 11.02 -1.70 8.64
N LEU A 90 11.25 -2.98 8.40
CA LEU A 90 12.58 -3.57 8.30
C LEU A 90 12.94 -3.64 6.82
N VAL A 91 14.07 -3.05 6.42
CA VAL A 91 14.49 -2.99 5.02
C VAL A 91 15.91 -3.50 4.87
N ASP A 92 16.19 -4.25 3.82
CA ASP A 92 17.56 -4.58 3.42
C ASP A 92 18.29 -3.33 2.93
N THR A 93 19.54 -3.15 3.34
CA THR A 93 20.27 -1.89 3.04
C THR A 93 20.83 -1.82 1.62
N ALA A 94 21.05 -2.96 0.97
CA ALA A 94 21.64 -3.02 -0.37
C ALA A 94 20.58 -2.99 -1.47
N SER A 95 19.61 -3.90 -1.40
CA SER A 95 18.51 -4.05 -2.36
C SER A 95 17.34 -3.09 -2.10
N GLN A 96 17.26 -2.53 -0.88
CA GLN A 96 16.11 -1.75 -0.41
C GLN A 96 14.80 -2.55 -0.33
N ALA A 97 14.88 -3.88 -0.39
CA ALA A 97 13.71 -4.75 -0.23
C ALA A 97 13.12 -4.60 1.17
N VAL A 98 11.79 -4.53 1.26
CA VAL A 98 11.08 -4.50 2.54
C VAL A 98 10.92 -5.93 3.05
N LEU A 99 11.43 -6.20 4.25
CA LEU A 99 11.48 -7.51 4.88
C LEU A 99 10.34 -7.72 5.88
N ASP A 100 9.95 -6.66 6.59
CA ASP A 100 8.80 -6.64 7.51
C ASP A 100 8.16 -5.25 7.63
#